data_AF-A0A535DJ60-F1
#
_entry.id   AF-A0A535DJ60-F1
#
_cell.length_a   1.000
_cell.length_b   1.000
_cell.length_c   1.000
_cell.angle_alpha   90.00
_cell.angle_beta   90.00
_cell.angle_gamma   90.00
#
_symmetry.space_group_name_H-M   'P 1'
#
loop_
_entity.id
_entity.type
_entity.pdbx_description
1 polymer ?
#
loop_
_entity_poly.entity_id
_entity_poly.type
_entity_poly.pdbx_seq_one_letter_code
_entity_poly.pdbx_strand_id
1 'polypeptide(L)'
;MSGRRAPAGRLTLLATGGRACFEYGDPESGLACKTWNIDLRTGGAGSRLAHRKIQLMASSSRRGESAGTGEPESDDAALSELVRRTRSIGRLTSAEEARLLERAALGDAASQDRLVAGHLDRVIRLAATRDAQGLSVPDLVQEGSIGLLEAVRTFAYSGETDFGHFADARIGAQMDAAIEAESAAVREGELLVAAATDYERAEIVLKRILHRKPTPAELSEKLEWTLDRTAYVAQVVADARRRYDDELLAFIDPEAIDLDADDEDERTQLDG
;
A
#
# COMPACT_ATOMS: atom_id res chain seq x y z
N MET A 1 36.05 30.39 16.15
CA MET A 1 35.57 30.06 17.51
C MET A 1 34.16 30.63 17.60
N SER A 2 33.04 29.94 17.84
CA SER A 2 32.71 28.58 18.26
C SER A 2 31.36 28.26 17.60
N GLY A 3 31.23 27.12 16.93
CA GLY A 3 29.97 26.66 16.34
C GLY A 3 29.07 26.07 17.41
N ARG A 4 27.82 26.55 17.52
CA ARG A 4 26.80 25.90 18.36
C ARG A 4 26.16 24.79 17.54
N ARG A 5 26.52 23.53 17.84
CA ARG A 5 25.77 22.35 17.44
C ARG A 5 24.43 22.33 18.18
N ALA A 6 23.34 22.05 17.48
CA ALA A 6 22.07 21.67 18.10
C ALA A 6 22.24 20.34 18.87
N PRO A 7 21.58 20.15 20.02
CA PRO A 7 21.64 18.88 20.75
C PRO A 7 20.85 17.80 19.99
N ALA A 8 21.48 16.64 19.80
CA ALA A 8 20.83 15.45 19.29
C ALA A 8 19.83 14.92 20.34
N GLY A 9 18.53 14.95 20.03
CA GLY A 9 17.51 14.28 20.83
C GLY A 9 17.77 12.77 20.87
N ARG A 10 17.66 12.15 22.04
CA ARG A 10 17.94 10.73 22.26
C ARG A 10 16.67 9.91 22.09
N LEU A 11 16.65 9.00 21.12
CA LEU A 11 15.57 8.04 20.94
C LEU A 11 15.70 6.93 21.99
N THR A 12 14.72 6.77 22.87
CA THR A 12 14.69 5.65 23.82
C THR A 12 13.45 4.81 23.56
N LEU A 13 13.65 3.63 22.97
CA LEU A 13 12.58 2.67 22.70
C LEU A 13 12.33 1.85 23.98
N LEU A 14 11.27 2.16 24.73
CA LEU A 14 10.89 1.34 25.89
C LEU A 14 10.01 0.18 25.43
N ALA A 15 10.61 -1.00 25.33
CA ALA A 15 9.95 -2.23 24.92
C ALA A 15 9.07 -2.81 26.03
N THR A 16 7.85 -2.29 26.24
CA THR A 16 6.73 -3.07 26.80
C THR A 16 5.40 -2.61 26.20
N GLY A 17 4.75 -3.46 25.41
CA GLY A 17 3.34 -3.31 25.02
C GLY A 17 3.03 -2.59 23.70
N GLY A 18 3.95 -2.51 22.73
CA GLY A 18 3.63 -2.02 21.39
C GLY A 18 3.31 -0.52 21.32
N ARG A 19 4.01 0.30 22.12
CA ARG A 19 3.91 1.77 22.10
C ARG A 19 5.30 2.36 21.90
N ALA A 20 5.43 3.37 21.04
CA ALA A 20 6.64 4.19 20.92
C ALA A 20 6.41 5.51 21.68
N CYS A 21 7.35 5.88 22.56
CA CYS A 21 7.32 7.15 23.27
C CYS A 21 8.42 8.06 22.69
N PHE A 22 8.09 9.33 22.42
CA PHE A 22 9.05 10.34 21.98
C PHE A 22 9.17 11.40 23.08
N GLU A 23 10.37 11.54 23.67
CA GLU A 23 10.65 12.60 24.64
C GLU A 23 11.35 13.77 23.93
N TYR A 24 10.77 14.96 24.04
CA TYR A 24 11.42 16.21 23.65
C TYR A 24 11.21 17.23 24.78
N GLY A 25 12.28 17.67 25.43
CA GLY A 25 12.21 18.66 26.50
C GLY A 25 13.57 19.02 27.08
N ASP A 26 13.82 20.32 27.21
CA ASP A 26 14.95 20.93 27.91
C ASP A 26 14.77 20.76 29.43
N PRO A 27 15.70 20.10 30.16
CA PRO A 27 15.55 19.76 31.58
C PRO A 27 15.46 20.96 32.53
N GLU A 28 15.72 22.20 32.08
CA GLU A 28 15.62 23.40 32.92
C GLU A 28 14.29 24.17 32.81
N SER A 29 13.43 23.81 31.86
CA SER A 29 12.11 24.44 31.72
C SER A 29 11.06 23.59 32.41
N GLY A 30 10.57 24.02 33.58
CA GLY A 30 9.53 23.35 34.38
C GLY A 30 8.13 23.28 33.72
N LEU A 31 8.05 23.00 32.43
CA LEU A 31 6.82 22.85 31.65
C LEU A 31 6.47 21.36 31.54
N ALA A 32 5.24 21.04 31.89
CA ALA A 32 4.74 19.67 32.00
C ALA A 32 4.92 18.85 30.70
N CYS A 33 5.54 17.67 30.86
CA CYS A 33 5.67 16.64 29.83
C CYS A 33 4.29 16.26 29.28
N LYS A 34 4.07 16.46 27.98
CA LYS A 34 2.89 15.95 27.28
C LYS A 34 3.25 14.64 26.60
N THR A 35 2.87 13.53 27.23
CA THR A 35 2.93 12.19 26.64
C THR A 35 1.98 12.12 25.43
N TRP A 36 2.53 11.82 24.26
CA TRP A 36 1.75 11.41 23.09
C TRP A 36 1.61 9.89 23.09
N ASN A 37 0.37 9.40 23.23
CA ASN A 37 0.06 7.97 23.10
C ASN A 37 -0.39 7.70 21.66
N ILE A 38 0.44 6.99 20.87
CA ILE A 38 -0.01 6.37 19.62
C ILE A 38 -0.48 4.95 19.96
N ASP A 39 -1.79 4.72 19.85
CA ASP A 39 -2.38 3.40 20.00
C ASP A 39 -2.26 2.64 18.66
N LEU A 40 -1.41 1.61 18.61
CA LEU A 40 -1.22 0.76 17.43
C LEU A 40 -2.34 -0.30 17.28
N ARG A 41 -3.42 -0.27 18.06
CA ARG A 41 -4.46 -1.31 18.06
C ARG A 41 -5.82 -0.95 17.47
N THR A 42 -6.08 0.30 17.08
CA THR A 42 -7.34 0.63 16.40
C THR A 42 -7.12 0.76 14.89
N GLY A 43 -7.65 -0.23 14.15
CA GLY A 43 -7.68 -0.23 12.69
C GLY A 43 -8.33 1.02 12.13
N GLY A 44 -7.51 1.92 11.61
CA GLY A 44 -7.92 3.12 10.90
C GLY A 44 -7.46 3.04 9.45
N ALA A 45 -8.42 2.88 8.53
CA ALA A 45 -8.37 3.19 7.09
C ALA A 45 -7.26 2.58 6.19
N GLY A 46 -6.17 1.99 6.72
CA GLY A 46 -5.12 1.32 5.94
C GLY A 46 -5.50 -0.06 5.42
N SER A 47 -6.59 -0.66 5.93
CA SER A 47 -7.01 -2.00 5.51
C SER A 47 -7.64 -2.05 4.12
N ARG A 48 -8.15 -0.93 3.59
CA ARG A 48 -8.83 -0.94 2.28
C ARG A 48 -7.89 -0.99 1.08
N LEU A 49 -6.63 -0.53 1.23
CA LEU A 49 -5.64 -0.59 0.16
C LEU A 49 -4.90 -1.94 0.13
N ALA A 50 -4.59 -2.50 1.31
CA ALA A 50 -3.93 -3.80 1.44
C ALA A 50 -4.80 -4.97 0.93
N HIS A 51 -6.12 -4.92 1.15
CA HIS A 51 -7.02 -5.98 0.68
C HIS A 51 -7.26 -5.92 -0.84
N ARG A 52 -7.09 -4.75 -1.48
CA ARG A 52 -7.29 -4.59 -2.92
C ARG A 52 -6.08 -5.07 -3.75
N LYS A 53 -4.87 -5.05 -3.17
CA LYS A 53 -3.64 -5.51 -3.85
C LYS A 53 -3.41 -7.03 -3.79
N ILE A 54 -3.82 -7.70 -2.72
CA ILE A 54 -3.87 -9.18 -2.69
C ILE A 54 -4.87 -9.71 -3.73
N GLN A 55 -5.91 -8.93 -4.04
CA GLN A 55 -6.92 -9.24 -5.05
C GLN A 55 -6.37 -9.26 -6.49
N LEU A 56 -5.32 -8.49 -6.79
CA LEU A 56 -4.71 -8.41 -8.12
C LEU A 56 -3.61 -9.45 -8.35
N MET A 57 -2.93 -9.91 -7.29
CA MET A 57 -1.83 -10.88 -7.40
C MET A 57 -2.28 -12.27 -7.87
N ALA A 58 -3.58 -12.57 -7.78
CA ALA A 58 -4.12 -13.85 -8.20
C ALA A 58 -4.65 -13.88 -9.66
N SER A 59 -4.80 -12.71 -10.30
CA SER A 59 -5.03 -12.62 -11.75
C SER A 59 -3.72 -12.64 -12.57
N SER A 60 -2.57 -12.45 -11.93
CA SER A 60 -1.26 -12.34 -12.60
C SER A 60 -0.60 -13.68 -12.93
N SER A 61 -1.14 -14.81 -12.49
CA SER A 61 -0.57 -16.14 -12.80
C SER A 61 -0.74 -16.53 -14.28
N ARG A 62 -1.50 -15.76 -15.08
CA ARG A 62 -1.49 -15.81 -16.54
C ARG A 62 -0.86 -14.56 -17.14
N ARG A 63 0.44 -14.36 -16.97
CA ARG A 63 1.31 -13.66 -17.95
C ARG A 63 2.71 -14.26 -17.95
N GLY A 64 2.84 -15.43 -18.58
CA GLY A 64 4.06 -15.77 -19.29
C GLY A 64 4.17 -14.86 -20.51
N GLU A 65 5.33 -14.22 -20.68
CA GLU A 65 5.76 -13.50 -21.88
C GLU A 65 4.73 -12.54 -22.52
N SER A 66 4.57 -11.39 -21.88
CA SER A 66 4.56 -10.14 -22.63
C SER A 66 5.19 -9.06 -21.77
N ALA A 67 6.39 -8.61 -22.15
CA ALA A 67 6.83 -7.26 -21.87
C ALA A 67 5.87 -6.32 -22.64
N GLY A 68 4.70 -6.09 -22.06
CA GLY A 68 3.64 -5.26 -22.61
C GLY A 68 3.56 -3.99 -21.77
N THR A 69 4.29 -2.96 -22.22
CA THR A 69 4.00 -1.56 -21.92
C THR A 69 2.57 -1.25 -22.35
N GLY A 70 1.67 -1.11 -21.39
CA GLY A 70 0.27 -0.71 -21.54
C GLY A 70 -0.35 -0.82 -20.16
N GLU A 71 -0.43 0.25 -19.35
CA GLU A 71 -1.20 1.47 -19.60
C GLU A 71 -0.48 2.76 -19.12
N PRO A 72 0.32 3.44 -19.95
CA PRO A 72 0.85 4.77 -19.61
C PRO A 72 -0.04 5.95 -20.03
N GLU A 73 -1.04 5.76 -20.91
CA GLU A 73 -1.87 6.87 -21.41
C GLU A 73 -2.82 7.45 -20.35
N SER A 74 -3.29 6.65 -19.40
CA SER A 74 -4.24 7.10 -18.37
C SER A 74 -3.59 8.01 -17.33
N ASP A 75 -2.41 7.63 -16.84
CA ASP A 75 -1.72 8.37 -15.77
C ASP A 75 -1.13 9.69 -16.29
N ASP A 76 -0.60 9.70 -17.52
CA ASP A 76 -0.12 10.93 -18.17
C ASP A 76 -1.27 11.91 -18.46
N ALA A 77 -2.44 11.39 -18.88
CA ALA A 77 -3.63 12.20 -19.07
C ALA A 77 -4.14 12.78 -17.74
N ALA A 78 -4.17 11.95 -16.68
CA ALA A 78 -4.55 12.37 -15.33
C ALA A 78 -3.59 13.43 -14.77
N LEU A 79 -2.28 13.25 -14.94
CA LEU A 79 -1.26 14.21 -14.53
C LEU A 79 -1.38 15.52 -15.31
N SER A 80 -1.60 15.45 -16.61
CA SER A 80 -1.79 16.63 -17.47
C SER A 80 -3.01 17.46 -17.03
N GLU A 81 -4.13 16.79 -16.73
CA GLU A 81 -5.34 17.43 -16.22
C GLU A 81 -5.11 18.04 -14.83
N LEU A 82 -4.41 17.34 -13.95
CA LEU A 82 -4.05 17.82 -12.62
C LEU A 82 -3.19 19.09 -12.68
N VAL A 83 -2.17 19.10 -13.54
CA VAL A 83 -1.31 20.28 -13.77
C VAL A 83 -2.14 21.44 -14.33
N ARG A 84 -3.03 21.18 -15.29
CA ARG A 84 -3.93 22.19 -15.87
C ARG A 84 -4.84 22.81 -14.81
N ARG A 85 -5.45 21.97 -13.97
CA ARG A 85 -6.32 22.40 -12.86
C ARG A 85 -5.56 23.15 -11.78
N THR A 86 -4.34 22.74 -11.46
CA THR A 86 -3.49 23.43 -10.48
C THR A 86 -3.12 24.83 -10.95
N ARG A 87 -2.83 24.99 -12.25
CA ARG A 87 -2.55 26.32 -12.84
C ARG A 87 -3.73 27.28 -12.80
N SER A 88 -4.98 26.78 -12.80
CA SER A 88 -6.17 27.64 -12.76
C SER A 88 -6.56 28.13 -11.36
N ILE A 89 -6.13 27.45 -10.30
CA ILE A 89 -6.44 27.81 -8.89
C ILE A 89 -5.73 29.12 -8.46
N GLY A 90 -4.62 29.47 -9.10
CA GLY A 90 -3.86 30.68 -8.79
C GLY A 90 -2.95 30.53 -7.56
N ARG A 91 -1.76 31.11 -7.65
CA ARG A 91 -0.75 31.08 -6.58
C ARG A 91 -1.17 31.99 -5.43
N LEU A 92 -0.87 31.56 -4.20
CA LEU A 92 -1.07 32.37 -3.00
C LEU A 92 -0.04 33.51 -2.94
N THR A 93 -0.49 34.69 -2.52
CA THR A 93 0.44 35.75 -2.10
C THR A 93 0.91 35.48 -0.67
N SER A 94 2.10 35.96 -0.28
CA SER A 94 2.59 35.78 1.09
C SER A 94 1.65 36.36 2.16
N ALA A 95 0.95 37.46 1.85
CA ALA A 95 -0.03 38.04 2.76
C ALA A 95 -1.31 37.20 2.87
N GLU A 96 -1.74 36.55 1.78
CA GLU A 96 -2.87 35.62 1.77
C GLU A 96 -2.52 34.34 2.53
N GLU A 97 -1.34 33.77 2.28
CA GLU A 97 -0.82 32.57 2.95
C GLU A 97 -0.80 32.76 4.47
N ALA A 98 -0.24 33.86 4.97
CA ALA A 98 -0.20 34.15 6.41
C ALA A 98 -1.61 34.20 7.04
N ARG A 99 -2.57 34.86 6.38
CA ARG A 99 -3.96 34.97 6.87
C ARG A 99 -4.66 33.62 6.87
N LEU A 100 -4.43 32.80 5.85
CA LEU A 100 -5.02 31.46 5.78
C LEU A 100 -4.42 30.53 6.82
N LEU A 101 -3.11 30.60 7.08
CA LEU A 101 -2.44 29.79 8.10
C LEU A 101 -2.97 30.10 9.51
N GLU A 102 -3.19 31.38 9.83
CA GLU A 102 -3.79 31.80 11.10
C GLU A 102 -5.20 31.20 11.28
N ARG A 103 -6.04 31.28 10.25
CA ARG A 103 -7.39 30.69 10.27
C ARG A 103 -7.37 29.16 10.30
N ALA A 104 -6.47 28.55 9.55
CA ALA A 104 -6.30 27.10 9.51
C ALA A 104 -5.87 26.53 10.86
N ALA A 105 -5.06 27.28 11.63
CA ALA A 105 -4.67 26.94 13.00
C ALA A 105 -5.87 26.92 13.96
N LEU A 106 -6.90 27.72 13.68
CA LEU A 106 -8.19 27.71 14.40
C LEU A 106 -9.14 26.60 13.91
N GLY A 107 -8.71 25.75 12.97
CA GLY A 107 -9.51 24.64 12.44
C GLY A 107 -10.43 25.01 11.29
N ASP A 108 -10.26 26.17 10.65
CA ASP A 108 -11.07 26.58 9.50
C ASP A 108 -10.77 25.71 8.26
N ALA A 109 -11.69 24.79 7.96
CA ALA A 109 -11.57 23.85 6.85
C ALA A 109 -11.42 24.56 5.49
N ALA A 110 -12.14 25.65 5.25
CA ALA A 110 -12.04 26.38 3.99
C ALA A 110 -10.64 26.99 3.77
N SER A 111 -9.99 27.43 4.86
CA SER A 111 -8.61 27.92 4.80
C SER A 111 -7.61 26.79 4.58
N GLN A 112 -7.82 25.62 5.20
CA GLN A 112 -7.01 24.42 4.95
C GLN A 112 -7.09 24.00 3.49
N ASP A 113 -8.29 23.88 2.94
CA ASP A 113 -8.52 23.50 1.54
C ASP A 113 -7.88 24.50 0.57
N ARG A 114 -8.02 25.81 0.85
CA ARG A 114 -7.41 26.87 0.04
C ARG A 114 -5.89 26.82 0.07
N LEU A 115 -5.28 26.56 1.24
CA LEU A 115 -3.83 26.40 1.39
C LEU A 115 -3.34 25.18 0.63
N VAL A 116 -3.99 24.03 0.80
CA VAL A 116 -3.64 22.80 0.07
C VAL A 116 -3.70 23.06 -1.43
N ALA A 117 -4.81 23.59 -1.93
CA ALA A 117 -5.02 23.90 -3.33
C ALA A 117 -3.98 24.91 -3.88
N GLY A 118 -3.61 25.92 -3.10
CA GLY A 118 -2.62 26.94 -3.47
C GLY A 118 -1.17 26.42 -3.55
N HIS A 119 -0.86 25.30 -2.90
CA HIS A 119 0.46 24.69 -2.87
C HIS A 119 0.57 23.36 -3.64
N LEU A 120 -0.47 22.93 -4.37
CA LEU A 120 -0.42 21.70 -5.18
C LEU A 120 0.75 21.67 -6.17
N ASP A 121 1.14 22.82 -6.73
CA ASP A 121 2.32 22.94 -7.62
C ASP A 121 3.63 22.55 -6.92
N ARG A 122 3.76 22.82 -5.62
CA ARG A 122 4.90 22.38 -4.79
C ARG A 122 4.87 20.86 -4.61
N VAL A 123 3.70 20.30 -4.32
CA VAL A 123 3.51 18.85 -4.18
C VAL A 123 3.86 18.12 -5.47
N ILE A 124 3.37 18.59 -6.63
CA ILE A 124 3.65 18.01 -7.95
C ILE A 124 5.16 17.99 -8.23
N ARG A 125 5.89 19.07 -7.92
CA ARG A 125 7.35 19.10 -8.10
C ARG A 125 8.07 18.07 -7.22
N LEU A 126 7.67 17.93 -5.96
CA LEU A 126 8.26 16.94 -5.04
C LEU A 126 7.90 15.49 -5.40
N ALA A 127 6.72 15.29 -5.98
CA ALA A 127 6.30 13.99 -6.52
C ALA A 127 7.13 13.62 -7.75
N ALA A 128 7.36 14.57 -8.66
CA ALA A 128 8.16 14.35 -9.86
C ALA A 128 9.61 13.93 -9.56
N THR A 129 10.20 14.36 -8.44
CA THR A 129 11.55 13.91 -8.03
C THR A 129 11.58 12.47 -7.48
N ARG A 130 10.41 11.88 -7.21
CA ARG A 130 10.21 10.53 -6.68
C ARG A 130 9.59 9.59 -7.70
N ASP A 131 9.50 10.02 -8.96
CA ASP A 131 8.95 9.22 -10.02
C ASP A 131 9.71 7.88 -10.17
N ALA A 132 9.01 6.86 -10.64
CA ALA A 132 9.50 5.50 -10.84
C ALA A 132 9.99 4.75 -9.58
N GLN A 133 9.62 5.18 -8.37
CA GLN A 133 9.96 4.48 -7.10
C GLN A 133 8.84 3.57 -6.57
N GLY A 134 8.04 2.98 -7.46
CA GLY A 134 6.98 2.03 -7.10
C GLY A 134 5.59 2.62 -6.92
N LEU A 135 5.45 3.95 -6.90
CA LEU A 135 4.17 4.67 -6.99
C LEU A 135 4.16 5.58 -8.22
N SER A 136 2.99 5.76 -8.82
CA SER A 136 2.79 6.70 -9.92
C SER A 136 2.83 8.14 -9.40
N VAL A 137 3.15 9.12 -10.27
CA VAL A 137 3.15 10.54 -9.88
C VAL A 137 1.78 10.99 -9.35
N PRO A 138 0.62 10.62 -9.95
CA PRO A 138 -0.69 10.91 -9.37
C PRO A 138 -0.85 10.39 -7.94
N ASP A 139 -0.45 9.13 -7.66
CA ASP A 139 -0.53 8.55 -6.32
C ASP A 139 0.39 9.29 -5.33
N LEU A 140 1.61 9.63 -5.75
CA LEU A 140 2.53 10.43 -4.96
C LEU A 140 1.95 11.82 -4.64
N VAL A 141 1.26 12.47 -5.59
CA VAL A 141 0.61 13.76 -5.33
C VAL A 141 -0.51 13.62 -4.31
N GLN A 142 -1.26 12.52 -4.32
CA GLN A 142 -2.29 12.26 -3.32
C GLN A 142 -1.67 12.13 -1.92
N GLU A 143 -0.64 11.30 -1.77
CA GLU A 143 0.09 11.14 -0.50
C GLU A 143 0.73 12.46 -0.04
N GLY A 144 1.37 13.17 -0.96
CA GLY A 144 1.94 14.49 -0.70
C GLY A 144 0.91 15.53 -0.25
N SER A 145 -0.31 15.47 -0.78
CA SER A 145 -1.39 16.36 -0.38
C SER A 145 -1.87 16.07 1.04
N ILE A 146 -1.83 14.81 1.48
CA ILE A 146 -2.07 14.41 2.87
C ILE A 146 -0.97 15.00 3.78
N GLY A 147 0.30 14.85 3.39
CA GLY A 147 1.44 15.42 4.12
C GLY A 147 1.39 16.95 4.22
N LEU A 148 0.96 17.63 3.15
CA LEU A 148 0.75 19.07 3.14
C LEU A 148 -0.39 19.49 4.08
N LEU A 149 -1.52 18.78 4.06
CA LEU A 149 -2.64 19.05 4.97
C LEU A 149 -2.21 18.91 6.44
N GLU A 150 -1.41 17.88 6.75
CA GLU A 150 -0.83 17.71 8.08
C GLU A 150 0.14 18.86 8.44
N ALA A 151 0.96 19.31 7.48
CA ALA A 151 1.80 20.48 7.65
C ALA A 151 0.98 21.72 8.00
N VAL A 152 -0.10 21.99 7.26
CA VAL A 152 -1.02 23.12 7.53
C VAL A 152 -1.59 23.05 8.95
N ARG A 153 -1.98 21.86 9.41
CA ARG A 153 -2.57 21.66 10.74
C ARG A 153 -1.58 21.82 11.89
N THR A 154 -0.31 21.50 11.65
CA THR A 154 0.73 21.43 12.71
C THR A 154 1.68 22.62 12.71
N PHE A 155 1.73 23.42 11.63
CA PHE A 155 2.68 24.52 11.48
C PHE A 155 2.61 25.55 12.60
N ALA A 156 1.41 25.96 13.04
CA ALA A 156 1.28 26.95 14.12
C ALA A 156 1.88 26.49 15.45
N TYR A 157 2.04 25.18 15.65
CA TYR A 157 2.60 24.57 16.86
C TYR A 157 4.05 24.10 16.68
N SER A 158 4.61 24.15 15.46
CA SER A 158 5.96 23.66 15.20
C SER A 158 7.05 24.62 15.66
N GLY A 159 6.73 25.92 15.76
CA GLY A 159 7.70 26.98 16.05
C GLY A 159 8.57 27.38 14.85
N GLU A 160 8.28 26.85 13.67
CA GLU A 160 8.96 27.19 12.42
C GLU A 160 8.49 28.54 11.87
N THR A 161 9.40 29.28 11.24
CA THR A 161 9.09 30.60 10.67
C THR A 161 8.75 30.56 9.18
N ASP A 162 9.27 29.56 8.46
CA ASP A 162 9.04 29.39 7.01
C ASP A 162 8.13 28.17 6.78
N PHE A 163 6.89 28.44 6.41
CA PHE A 163 5.91 27.40 6.08
C PHE A 163 6.35 26.56 4.89
N GLY A 164 7.04 27.15 3.90
CA GLY A 164 7.48 26.44 2.72
C GLY A 164 8.48 25.33 3.04
N HIS A 165 9.51 25.66 3.80
CA HIS A 165 10.51 24.68 4.27
C HIS A 165 9.86 23.58 5.13
N PHE A 166 8.98 23.97 6.06
CA PHE A 166 8.27 23.01 6.90
C PHE A 166 7.36 22.07 6.08
N ALA A 167 6.64 22.62 5.10
CA ALA A 167 5.77 21.85 4.23
C ALA A 167 6.57 20.87 3.36
N ASP A 168 7.69 21.28 2.77
CA ASP A 168 8.53 20.39 1.95
C ASP A 168 9.00 19.16 2.74
N ALA A 169 9.42 19.36 4.00
CA ALA A 169 9.82 18.26 4.87
C ALA A 169 8.68 17.29 5.17
N ARG A 170 7.47 17.79 5.45
CA ARG A 170 6.28 16.97 5.74
C ARG A 170 5.76 16.23 4.51
N ILE A 171 5.69 16.93 3.37
CA ILE A 171 5.30 16.34 2.09
C ILE A 171 6.26 15.20 1.71
N GLY A 172 7.57 15.47 1.75
CA GLY A 172 8.59 14.48 1.42
C GLY A 172 8.51 13.25 2.32
N ALA A 173 8.45 13.46 3.65
CA ALA A 173 8.35 12.36 4.61
C ALA A 173 7.10 11.49 4.40
N GLN A 174 5.95 12.10 4.09
CA GLN A 174 4.72 11.36 3.81
C GLN A 174 4.84 10.52 2.52
N MET A 175 5.36 11.09 1.45
CA MET A 175 5.59 10.36 0.20
C MET A 175 6.58 9.21 0.39
N ASP A 176 7.70 9.45 1.08
CA ASP A 176 8.74 8.43 1.31
C ASP A 176 8.19 7.27 2.17
N ALA A 177 7.34 7.57 3.16
CA ALA A 177 6.65 6.56 3.95
C ALA A 177 5.68 5.73 3.11
N ALA A 178 4.96 6.35 2.17
CA ALA A 178 4.05 5.65 1.26
C ALA A 178 4.80 4.72 0.30
N ILE A 179 5.94 5.17 -0.24
CA ILE A 179 6.82 4.36 -1.11
C ILE A 179 7.33 3.12 -0.37
N GLU A 180 7.79 3.29 0.88
CA GLU A 180 8.29 2.16 1.67
C GLU A 180 7.16 1.18 2.02
N ALA A 181 5.97 1.69 2.38
CA ALA A 181 4.81 0.85 2.66
C ALA A 181 4.40 0.02 1.44
N GLU A 182 4.41 0.63 0.25
CA GLU A 182 4.15 -0.05 -1.01
C GLU A 182 5.20 -1.14 -1.29
N SER A 183 6.49 -0.80 -1.16
CA SER A 183 7.60 -1.73 -1.37
C SER A 183 7.53 -2.91 -0.39
N ALA A 184 7.12 -2.66 0.86
CA ALA A 184 6.89 -3.71 1.84
C ALA A 184 5.71 -4.61 1.48
N ALA A 185 4.62 -4.05 0.96
CA ALA A 185 3.46 -4.82 0.52
C ALA A 185 3.78 -5.72 -0.68
N VAL A 186 4.56 -5.23 -1.64
CA VAL A 186 5.03 -6.04 -2.78
C VAL A 186 5.88 -7.21 -2.29
N ARG A 187 6.87 -6.95 -1.42
CA ARG A 187 7.73 -8.00 -0.83
C ARG A 187 6.93 -9.06 -0.07
N GLU A 188 5.95 -8.64 0.74
CA GLU A 188 5.08 -9.58 1.46
C GLU A 188 4.27 -10.45 0.49
N GLY A 189 3.78 -9.85 -0.60
CA GLY A 189 3.12 -10.58 -1.68
C GLY A 189 4.01 -11.64 -2.33
N GLU A 190 5.27 -11.31 -2.65
CA GLU A 190 6.24 -12.25 -3.21
C GLU A 190 6.52 -13.43 -2.27
N LEU A 191 6.69 -13.16 -0.97
CA LEU A 191 6.86 -14.22 0.04
C LEU A 191 5.64 -15.12 0.15
N LEU A 192 4.43 -14.55 0.05
CA LEU A 192 3.19 -15.31 0.06
C LEU A 192 3.05 -16.20 -1.18
N VAL A 193 3.43 -15.70 -2.37
CA VAL A 193 3.43 -16.49 -3.61
C VAL A 193 4.43 -17.66 -3.53
N ALA A 194 5.62 -17.41 -3.00
CA ALA A 194 6.61 -18.47 -2.76
C ALA A 194 6.05 -19.54 -1.80
N ALA A 195 5.45 -19.11 -0.68
CA ALA A 195 4.82 -20.02 0.27
C ALA A 195 3.66 -20.80 -0.36
N ALA A 196 2.79 -20.16 -1.16
CA ALA A 196 1.72 -20.87 -1.87
C ALA A 196 2.29 -21.96 -2.80
N THR A 197 3.36 -21.64 -3.54
CA THR A 197 4.02 -22.59 -4.45
C THR A 197 4.60 -23.80 -3.69
N ASP A 198 5.27 -23.57 -2.57
CA ASP A 198 5.82 -24.65 -1.74
C ASP A 198 4.71 -25.51 -1.14
N TYR A 199 3.62 -24.89 -0.68
CA TYR A 199 2.45 -25.59 -0.17
C TYR A 199 1.84 -26.52 -1.22
N GLU A 200 1.62 -26.04 -2.44
CA GLU A 200 1.04 -26.86 -3.52
C GLU A 200 1.93 -28.04 -3.90
N ARG A 201 3.26 -27.83 -3.95
CA ARG A 201 4.22 -28.92 -4.18
C ARG A 201 4.13 -29.98 -3.08
N ALA A 202 4.09 -29.56 -1.82
CA ALA A 202 3.95 -30.49 -0.70
C ALA A 202 2.61 -31.24 -0.72
N GLU A 203 1.51 -30.56 -1.05
CA GLU A 203 0.18 -31.17 -1.20
C GLU A 203 0.19 -32.26 -2.27
N ILE A 204 0.77 -31.99 -3.45
CA ILE A 204 0.88 -32.96 -4.55
C ILE A 204 1.70 -34.19 -4.13
N VAL A 205 2.86 -33.97 -3.51
CA VAL A 205 3.75 -35.06 -3.07
C VAL A 205 3.06 -35.94 -2.03
N LEU A 206 2.46 -35.34 -1.00
CA LEU A 206 1.78 -36.09 0.05
C LEU A 206 0.54 -36.80 -0.48
N LYS A 207 -0.24 -36.17 -1.36
CA LYS A 207 -1.40 -36.81 -1.99
C LYS A 207 -1.00 -38.06 -2.77
N ARG A 208 0.15 -38.02 -3.46
CA ARG A 208 0.69 -39.18 -4.19
C ARG A 208 1.13 -40.31 -3.26
N ILE A 209 1.77 -39.99 -2.13
CA ILE A 209 2.26 -40.99 -1.18
C ILE A 209 1.13 -41.59 -0.35
N LEU A 210 0.18 -40.77 0.10
CA LEU A 210 -0.90 -41.17 1.00
C LEU A 210 -2.14 -41.71 0.27
N HIS A 211 -2.23 -41.52 -1.05
CA HIS A 211 -3.40 -41.83 -1.87
C HIS A 211 -4.72 -41.20 -1.38
N ARG A 212 -4.62 -40.11 -0.61
CA ARG A 212 -5.74 -39.31 -0.11
C ARG A 212 -5.32 -37.85 0.02
N LYS A 213 -6.27 -36.96 0.29
CA LYS A 213 -5.94 -35.57 0.62
C LYS A 213 -5.13 -35.52 1.94
N PRO A 214 -3.98 -34.82 1.99
CA PRO A 214 -3.23 -34.65 3.22
C PRO A 214 -3.96 -33.74 4.21
N THR A 215 -3.76 -34.00 5.49
CA THR A 215 -4.28 -33.15 6.58
C THR A 215 -3.38 -31.92 6.79
N PRO A 216 -3.90 -30.83 7.40
CA PRO A 216 -3.08 -29.66 7.72
C PRO A 216 -1.85 -29.98 8.59
N ALA A 217 -1.96 -30.95 9.49
CA ALA A 217 -0.85 -31.39 10.35
C ALA A 217 0.27 -32.08 9.56
N GLU A 218 -0.10 -32.98 8.63
CA GLU A 218 0.86 -33.67 7.75
C GLU A 218 1.58 -32.67 6.82
N LEU A 219 0.86 -31.65 6.35
CA LEU A 219 1.43 -30.57 5.54
C LEU A 219 2.36 -29.68 6.35
N SER A 220 1.98 -29.30 7.58
CA SER A 220 2.84 -28.47 8.44
C SER A 220 4.13 -29.19 8.81
N GLU A 221 4.06 -30.50 9.05
CA GLU A 221 5.23 -31.32 9.33
C GLU A 221 6.14 -31.41 8.09
N LYS A 222 5.57 -31.63 6.90
CA LYS A 222 6.33 -31.71 5.65
C LYS A 222 7.02 -30.41 5.26
N LEU A 223 6.37 -29.27 5.54
CA LEU A 223 6.84 -27.92 5.20
C LEU A 223 7.70 -27.30 6.30
N GLU A 224 7.77 -27.91 7.48
CA GLU A 224 8.41 -27.37 8.68
C GLU A 224 7.82 -26.00 9.08
N TRP A 225 6.50 -25.85 8.96
CA TRP A 225 5.77 -24.63 9.30
C TRP A 225 4.93 -24.81 10.56
N THR A 226 4.50 -23.69 11.16
CA THR A 226 3.46 -23.74 12.19
C THR A 226 2.12 -24.11 11.57
N LEU A 227 1.26 -24.79 12.35
CA LEU A 227 -0.10 -25.13 11.93
C LEU A 227 -0.88 -23.88 11.47
N ASP A 228 -0.74 -22.76 12.18
CA ASP A 228 -1.41 -21.50 11.84
C ASP A 228 -0.96 -20.96 10.48
N ARG A 229 0.35 -20.97 10.20
CA ARG A 229 0.88 -20.54 8.90
C ARG A 229 0.40 -21.45 7.79
N THR A 230 0.47 -22.77 7.99
CA THR A 230 -0.01 -23.76 7.00
C THR A 230 -1.50 -23.59 6.73
N ALA A 231 -2.32 -23.40 7.77
CA ALA A 231 -3.75 -23.16 7.62
C ALA A 231 -4.05 -21.85 6.87
N TYR A 232 -3.33 -20.77 7.17
CA TYR A 232 -3.46 -19.50 6.47
C TYR A 232 -3.11 -19.64 4.98
N VAL A 233 -1.95 -20.22 4.64
CA VAL A 233 -1.54 -20.41 3.24
C VAL A 233 -2.50 -21.34 2.52
N ALA A 234 -2.98 -22.41 3.17
CA ALA A 234 -3.98 -23.31 2.62
C ALA A 234 -5.28 -22.58 2.24
N GLN A 235 -5.73 -21.65 3.10
CA GLN A 235 -6.90 -20.83 2.82
C GLN A 235 -6.67 -19.91 1.62
N VAL A 236 -5.52 -19.22 1.57
CA VAL A 236 -5.15 -18.36 0.44
C VAL A 236 -5.11 -19.12 -0.89
N VAL A 237 -4.51 -20.31 -0.89
CA VAL A 237 -4.46 -21.18 -2.08
C VAL A 237 -5.86 -21.64 -2.48
N ALA A 238 -6.69 -22.05 -1.52
CA ALA A 238 -8.07 -22.44 -1.81
C ALA A 238 -8.92 -21.29 -2.37
N ASP A 239 -8.76 -20.08 -1.84
CA ASP A 239 -9.39 -18.87 -2.35
C ASP A 239 -8.93 -18.54 -3.78
N ALA A 240 -7.64 -18.72 -4.07
CA ALA A 240 -7.08 -18.52 -5.40
C ALA A 240 -7.65 -19.53 -6.41
N ARG A 241 -7.72 -20.81 -6.05
CA ARG A 241 -8.30 -21.88 -6.89
C ARG A 241 -9.76 -21.59 -7.23
N ARG A 242 -10.58 -21.23 -6.22
CA ARG A 242 -12.00 -20.89 -6.44
C ARG A 242 -12.18 -19.78 -7.47
N ARG A 243 -11.41 -18.69 -7.33
CA ARG A 243 -11.49 -17.57 -8.28
C ARG A 243 -11.09 -17.98 -9.69
N TYR A 244 -10.07 -18.82 -9.84
CA TYR A 244 -9.64 -19.32 -11.15
C TYR A 244 -10.68 -20.25 -11.78
N ASP A 245 -11.30 -21.12 -10.99
CA ASP A 245 -12.36 -22.01 -11.44
C ASP A 245 -13.60 -21.22 -11.91
N ASP A 246 -14.00 -20.18 -11.16
CA ASP A 246 -15.09 -19.28 -11.54
C ASP A 246 -14.80 -18.55 -12.87
N GLU A 247 -13.57 -18.07 -13.07
CA GLU A 247 -13.15 -17.47 -14.34
C GLU A 247 -13.18 -18.48 -15.49
N LEU A 248 -12.71 -19.71 -15.28
CA LEU A 248 -12.75 -20.77 -16.30
C LEU A 248 -14.18 -21.11 -16.70
N LEU A 249 -15.09 -21.24 -15.73
CA LEU A 249 -16.49 -21.55 -15.97
C LEU A 249 -17.18 -20.46 -16.80
N ALA A 250 -16.74 -19.20 -16.72
CA ALA A 250 -17.26 -18.12 -17.56
C ALA A 250 -16.92 -18.28 -19.06
N PHE A 251 -15.95 -19.12 -19.41
CA PHE A 251 -15.58 -19.41 -20.80
C PHE A 251 -16.09 -20.77 -21.30
N ILE A 252 -16.64 -21.60 -20.43
CA ILE A 252 -17.22 -22.90 -20.81
C ILE A 252 -18.66 -22.66 -21.24
N ASP A 253 -18.95 -22.85 -22.53
CA ASP A 253 -20.32 -22.95 -23.03
C ASP A 253 -20.89 -24.33 -22.67
N PRO A 254 -21.88 -24.42 -21.76
CA PRO A 254 -22.45 -25.70 -21.36
C PRO A 254 -23.17 -26.42 -22.50
N GLU A 255 -23.64 -25.69 -23.52
CA GLU A 255 -24.35 -26.25 -24.67
C GLU A 255 -23.40 -26.84 -25.73
N ALA A 256 -22.10 -26.52 -25.65
CA ALA A 256 -21.07 -27.05 -26.54
C ALA A 256 -20.45 -28.36 -26.04
N ILE A 257 -20.75 -28.79 -24.81
CA ILE A 257 -20.29 -30.07 -24.25
C ILE A 257 -21.35 -31.12 -24.57
N ASP A 258 -21.14 -31.88 -25.64
CA ASP A 258 -21.97 -33.04 -25.95
C ASP A 258 -21.60 -34.20 -25.03
N LEU A 259 -22.35 -34.37 -23.94
CA LEU A 259 -22.19 -35.46 -22.97
C LEU A 259 -22.86 -36.76 -23.43
N ASP A 260 -23.69 -36.69 -24.48
CA ASP A 260 -24.44 -37.81 -25.05
C ASP A 260 -23.85 -38.29 -26.38
N ALA A 261 -22.67 -37.78 -26.77
CA ALA A 261 -21.85 -38.36 -27.83
C ALA A 261 -21.28 -39.70 -27.33
N ASP A 262 -22.14 -40.70 -27.23
CA ASP A 262 -21.74 -42.09 -27.09
C ASP A 262 -20.78 -42.43 -28.24
N ASP A 263 -19.56 -42.87 -27.89
CA ASP A 263 -18.60 -43.50 -28.79
C ASP A 263 -19.19 -44.81 -29.35
N GLU A 264 -20.16 -44.71 -30.27
CA GLU A 264 -20.75 -45.85 -30.97
C GLU A 264 -19.77 -46.45 -32.01
N ASP A 265 -18.64 -45.79 -32.30
CA ASP A 265 -17.75 -46.16 -33.41
C ASP A 265 -16.71 -47.28 -33.10
N GLU A 266 -16.52 -47.70 -31.85
CA GLU A 266 -15.53 -48.77 -31.54
C GLU A 266 -16.09 -50.21 -31.54
N ARG A 267 -17.39 -50.42 -31.76
CA ARG A 267 -17.97 -51.79 -31.72
C ARG A 267 -17.99 -52.54 -33.06
N THR A 268 -17.56 -51.94 -34.17
CA THR A 268 -17.73 -52.56 -35.51
C THR A 268 -16.46 -53.22 -36.09
N GLN A 269 -15.42 -53.48 -35.28
CA GLN A 269 -14.17 -54.10 -35.77
C GLN A 269 -13.83 -55.48 -35.18
N LEU A 270 -14.79 -56.20 -34.59
CA LEU A 270 -14.54 -57.56 -34.09
C LEU A 270 -15.34 -58.69 -34.76
N ASP A 271 -16.11 -58.40 -35.81
CA ASP A 271 -16.77 -59.42 -36.64
C ASP A 271 -16.54 -59.13 -38.13
N GLY A 272 -15.36 -59.51 -38.64
CA GLY A 272 -15.00 -59.42 -40.06
C GLY A 272 -13.88 -60.38 -40.43
#